data_AF-X1K338-F1
#
_entry.id   AF-X1K338-F1
#
_cell.length_a   1.000
_cell.length_b   1.000
_cell.length_c   1.000
_cell.angle_alpha   90.00
_cell.angle_beta   90.00
_cell.angle_gamma   90.00
#
_symmetry.space_group_name_H-M   'P 1'
#
loop_
_entity.id
_entity.type
_entity.pdbx_description
1 polymer ?
#
loop_
_entity_poly.entity_id
_entity_poly.type
_entity_poly.pdbx_seq_one_letter_code
_entity_poly.pdbx_strand_id
1 'polypeptide(L)' 'MPKVLIVYYSRTGNTKEMAGLIAEGVRREKDVEVEVKAVQDTKVI' A
#
# COMPACT_ATOMS: atom_id res chain seq x y z
N MET A 1 -4.05 7.92 -15.25
CA MET A 1 -3.78 6.74 -14.40
C MET A 1 -3.97 7.15 -12.95
N PRO A 2 -5.02 6.71 -12.25
CA PRO A 2 -5.17 6.95 -10.82
C PRO A 2 -4.02 6.33 -10.04
N LYS A 3 -3.57 7.03 -8.99
CA LYS A 3 -2.51 6.57 -8.08
C LYS A 3 -3.11 6.25 -6.73
N VAL A 4 -2.81 5.08 -6.20
CA VAL A 4 -3.22 4.61 -4.88
C VAL A 4 -1.98 4.45 -4.02
N LEU A 5 -1.96 5.11 -2.86
CA LEU A 5 -0.94 4.94 -1.84
C LEU A 5 -1.55 4.22 -0.63
N ILE A 6 -1.05 3.03 -0.34
CA ILE A 6 -1.40 2.28 0.87
C ILE A 6 -0.30 2.51 1.90
N VAL A 7 -0.62 3.28 2.95
CA VAL A 7 0.28 3.49 4.09
C VAL A 7 -0.14 2.58 5.23
N TYR A 8 0.82 1.89 5.82
CA TYR A 8 0.58 1.01 6.96
C TYR A 8 1.61 1.20 8.07
N TYR A 9 1.24 0.77 9.27
CA TYR A 9 2.16 0.52 10.37
C TYR A 9 2.05 -0.95 10.77
N SER A 10 3.18 -1.62 11.03
CA SER A 10 3.17 -2.98 11.54
C SER A 10 4.38 -3.24 12.43
N ARG A 11 4.15 -3.86 13.60
CA ARG A 11 5.23 -4.26 14.52
C ARG A 11 5.75 -5.66 14.22
N THR A 12 4.85 -6.61 13.98
CA THR A 12 5.17 -8.03 13.85
C THR A 12 4.86 -8.62 12.47
N GLY A 13 4.18 -7.89 11.58
CA GLY A 13 4.07 -8.26 10.16
C GLY A 13 2.65 -8.42 9.62
N ASN A 14 1.65 -8.76 10.44
CA ASN A 14 0.30 -9.08 9.94
C ASN A 14 -0.32 -7.91 9.14
N THR A 15 -0.14 -6.67 9.59
CA THR A 15 -0.63 -5.49 8.86
C THR A 15 0.11 -5.25 7.56
N LYS A 16 1.41 -5.60 7.48
CA LYS A 16 2.19 -5.55 6.24
C LYS A 16 1.67 -6.56 5.23
N GLU A 17 1.39 -7.77 5.69
CA GLU A 17 0.80 -8.83 4.86
C GLU A 17 -0.58 -8.41 4.34
N MET A 18 -1.45 -7.90 5.22
CA MET A 18 -2.76 -7.35 4.84
C MET A 18 -2.63 -6.22 3.82
N ALA A 19 -1.71 -5.28 4.01
CA ALA A 19 -1.48 -4.19 3.05
C ALA A 19 -1.04 -4.72 1.66
N GLY A 20 -0.28 -5.82 1.63
CA GLY A 20 0.07 -6.53 0.41
C GLY A 20 -1.16 -7.12 -0.31
N LEU A 21 -2.02 -7.82 0.43
CA LEU A 21 -3.25 -8.41 -0.12
C LEU A 21 -4.22 -7.33 -0.67
N ILE A 22 -4.33 -6.19 0.02
CA ILE A 22 -5.10 -5.04 -0.49
C ILE A 22 -4.48 -4.54 -1.81
N ALA A 23 -3.16 -4.38 -1.87
CA ALA A 23 -2.48 -3.93 -3.08
C ALA A 23 -2.66 -4.91 -4.25
N GLU A 24 -2.63 -6.21 -4.01
CA GLU A 24 -2.94 -7.23 -5.02
C GLU A 24 -4.37 -7.11 -5.55
N GLY A 25 -5.35 -6.86 -4.66
CA GLY A 25 -6.73 -6.60 -5.06
C GLY A 25 -6.85 -5.37 -5.96
N VAL A 26 -6.21 -4.26 -5.58
CA VAL A 26 -6.24 -3.00 -6.34
C VAL A 26 -5.54 -3.13 -7.70
N ARG A 27 -4.45 -3.89 -7.79
CA ARG A 27 -3.72 -4.14 -9.05
C ARG A 27 -4.49 -4.95 -10.09
N ARG A 28 -5.64 -5.53 -9.74
CA ARG A 28 -6.54 -6.21 -10.70
C ARG A 28 -7.32 -5.21 -11.57
N GLU A 29 -7.45 -3.97 -11.11
CA GLU A 29 -8.07 -2.90 -11.88
C GLU A 29 -7.15 -2.42 -13.01
N LYS A 30 -7.74 -2.08 -14.15
CA LYS A 30 -6.98 -1.55 -15.30
C LYS A 30 -6.50 -0.13 -15.02
N ASP A 31 -5.30 0.18 -15.53
CA ASP A 31 -4.72 1.53 -15.55
C ASP A 31 -4.61 2.21 -14.16
N VAL A 32 -4.24 1.44 -13.13
CA VAL A 32 -4.01 1.92 -11.77
C VAL A 32 -2.56 1.70 -11.33
N GLU A 33 -1.97 2.70 -10.69
CA GLU A 33 -0.63 2.62 -10.09
C GLU A 33 -0.78 2.49 -8.57
N VAL A 34 -0.16 1.46 -7.98
CA VAL A 34 -0.29 1.16 -6.54
C VAL A 34 1.07 1.13 -5.87
N GLU A 35 1.25 1.98 -4.86
CA GLU A 35 2.40 2.00 -3.98
C GLU A 35 2.00 1.57 -2.56
N VAL A 36 2.86 0.78 -1.90
CA VAL A 36 2.68 0.35 -0.51
C VAL A 36 3.88 0.82 0.28
N LYS A 37 3.65 1.60 1.35
CA LYS A 37 4.71 2.16 2.20
C LYS A 37 4.44 1.88 3.68
N ALA A 38 5.48 1.53 4.41
CA ALA A 38 5.42 1.68 5.86
C ALA A 38 5.42 3.17 6.21
N VAL A 39 4.73 3.55 7.29
CA VAL A 39 4.58 4.96 7.67
C VAL A 39 5.93 5.66 7.87
N GLN A 40 6.96 4.96 8.38
CA GLN A 40 8.31 5.54 8.53
C GLN A 40 9.00 5.90 7.20
N ASP A 41 8.53 5.33 6.08
CA ASP A 41 9.07 5.60 4.74
C ASP A 41 8.25 6.68 4.00
N THR A 42 7.29 7.32 4.70
CA THR A 42 6.48 8.42 4.16
C THR A 42 7.01 9.78 4.59
N LYS A 43 6.68 10.81 3.81
CA LYS A 43 6.98 12.20 4.14
C LYS A 43 5.67 12.97 4.15
N VAL A 44 5.45 13.76 5.20
CA VAL A 44 4.41 14.79 5.17
C VAL A 44 4.98 15.95 4.36
N ILE A 45 4.20 16.40 3.38
CA ILE A 45 4.56 17.50 2.47
C ILE A 45 4.25 18.84 3.16
#